data_AF-A0A3A1TWT2-F1
#
_entry.id   AF-A0A3A1TWT2-F1
#
_cell.length_a   1.000
_cell.length_b   1.000
_cell.length_c   1.000
_cell.angle_alpha   90.00
_cell.angle_beta   90.00
_cell.angle_gamma   90.00
#
_symmetry.space_group_name_H-M   'P 1'
#
loop_
_entity.id
_entity.type
_entity.pdbx_description
1 polymer ?
#
loop_
_entity_poly.entity_id
_entity_poly.type
_entity_poly.pdbx_seq_one_letter_code
_entity_poly.pdbx_strand_id
1 'polypeptide(L)'
;MLTTVCAVAPAASAGAAVAAPQIGGGSVTTYDVVDKSVTHNYVDKSHVIGGCPASNAKQTCTVSKGKSMTRTVGVALGASRSDVTASLEISNSTEVNSSTSCSIVVAAGHSAKAYAGGDRYRYHVRANTFSSATGKTTHRVNTSWSYAFNPKANLVSCWDA
;
A
#
# COMPACT_ATOMS: atom_id res chain seq x y z
N MET A 1 -19.21 52.14 -75.52
CA MET A 1 -19.60 50.82 -75.00
C MET A 1 -19.02 50.70 -73.60
N LEU A 2 -19.82 50.90 -72.56
CA LEU A 2 -19.40 50.81 -71.16
C LEU A 2 -19.78 49.42 -70.62
N THR A 3 -18.78 48.66 -70.19
CA THR A 3 -18.96 47.29 -69.69
C THR A 3 -19.17 47.33 -68.18
N THR A 4 -20.39 47.00 -67.74
CA THR A 4 -20.76 46.87 -66.32
C THR A 4 -20.11 45.61 -65.73
N VAL A 5 -19.41 45.75 -64.61
CA VAL A 5 -18.83 44.64 -63.84
C VAL A 5 -19.70 44.39 -62.60
N CYS A 6 -20.32 43.21 -62.50
CA CYS A 6 -21.06 42.77 -61.32
C CYS A 6 -20.09 42.37 -60.20
N ALA A 7 -20.23 43.00 -59.03
CA ALA A 7 -19.54 42.59 -57.81
C ALA A 7 -20.19 41.33 -57.23
N VAL A 8 -19.39 40.27 -57.05
CA VAL A 8 -19.80 39.03 -56.37
C VAL A 8 -19.55 39.20 -54.88
N ALA A 9 -20.61 39.11 -54.07
CA ALA A 9 -20.52 39.15 -52.62
C ALA A 9 -19.91 37.84 -52.07
N PRO A 10 -19.03 37.88 -51.05
CA PRO A 10 -18.51 36.68 -50.42
C PRO A 10 -19.58 36.02 -49.55
N ALA A 11 -19.81 34.72 -49.76
CA ALA A 11 -20.69 33.91 -48.92
C ALA A 11 -20.06 33.74 -47.54
N ALA A 12 -20.73 34.23 -46.50
CA ALA A 12 -20.36 33.98 -45.11
C ALA A 12 -20.60 32.49 -44.79
N SER A 13 -19.52 31.74 -44.62
CA SER A 13 -19.59 30.38 -44.09
C SER A 13 -20.04 30.44 -42.63
N ALA A 14 -21.24 29.93 -42.36
CA ALA A 14 -21.68 29.68 -41.00
C ALA A 14 -20.75 28.64 -40.38
N GLY A 15 -19.82 29.10 -39.53
CA GLY A 15 -18.98 28.23 -38.72
C GLY A 15 -19.88 27.37 -37.85
N ALA A 16 -19.92 26.07 -38.14
CA ALA A 16 -20.55 25.09 -37.26
C ALA A 16 -19.85 25.19 -35.90
N ALA A 17 -20.58 25.67 -34.89
CA ALA A 17 -20.11 25.66 -33.52
C ALA A 17 -19.84 24.20 -33.14
N VAL A 18 -18.56 23.87 -32.95
CA VAL A 18 -18.15 22.59 -32.42
C VAL A 18 -18.72 22.51 -31.00
N ALA A 19 -19.72 21.67 -30.79
CA ALA A 19 -20.29 21.47 -29.46
C ALA A 19 -19.17 21.03 -28.51
N ALA A 20 -18.99 21.78 -27.42
CA ALA A 20 -18.05 21.40 -26.38
C ALA A 20 -18.35 19.96 -25.89
N PRO A 21 -17.32 19.13 -25.63
CA PRO A 21 -17.54 17.79 -25.11
C PRO A 21 -18.33 17.90 -23.80
N GLN A 22 -19.49 17.25 -23.78
CA GLN A 22 -20.29 17.14 -22.57
C GLN A 22 -19.48 16.28 -21.59
N ILE A 23 -18.88 16.88 -20.56
CA ILE A 23 -18.23 16.11 -19.49
C ILE A 23 -19.36 15.37 -18.77
N GLY A 24 -19.53 14.10 -19.14
CA GLY A 24 -20.48 13.21 -18.48
C GLY A 24 -20.26 13.28 -16.97
N GLY A 25 -21.34 13.43 -16.21
CA GLY A 25 -21.34 13.53 -14.75
C GLY A 25 -20.87 12.24 -14.08
N GLY A 26 -19.59 11.93 -14.23
CA GLY A 26 -18.92 10.84 -13.55
C GLY A 26 -18.83 11.11 -12.05
N SER A 27 -18.60 10.04 -11.29
CA SER A 27 -18.18 10.14 -9.90
C SER A 27 -16.75 9.60 -9.80
N VAL A 28 -15.87 10.34 -9.13
CA VAL A 28 -14.49 9.91 -8.85
C VAL A 28 -14.41 9.49 -7.40
N THR A 29 -13.89 8.29 -7.13
CA THR A 29 -13.64 7.83 -5.76
C THR A 29 -12.15 7.87 -5.47
N THR A 30 -11.75 8.56 -4.41
CA THR A 30 -10.38 8.54 -3.86
C THR A 30 -10.34 7.75 -2.56
N TYR A 31 -9.17 7.22 -2.24
CA TYR A 31 -8.94 6.45 -1.02
C TYR A 31 -7.89 7.15 -0.15
N ASP A 32 -8.22 7.37 1.11
CA ASP A 32 -7.35 8.00 2.09
C ASP A 32 -7.15 7.07 3.29
N VAL A 33 -5.93 6.99 3.83
CA VAL A 33 -5.69 6.28 5.08
C VAL A 33 -5.88 7.24 6.25
N VAL A 34 -6.77 6.88 7.18
CA VAL A 34 -7.16 7.72 8.32
C VAL A 34 -7.04 6.96 9.64
N ASP A 35 -7.05 7.71 10.74
CA ASP A 35 -6.98 7.16 12.11
C ASP A 35 -5.79 6.20 12.30
N LYS A 36 -4.64 6.62 11.76
CA LYS A 36 -3.41 5.82 11.74
C LYS A 36 -2.76 5.78 13.13
N SER A 37 -2.35 4.58 13.54
CA SER A 37 -1.50 4.37 14.71
C SER A 37 -0.40 3.37 14.36
N VAL A 38 0.78 3.55 14.98
CA VAL A 38 1.95 2.71 14.76
C VAL A 38 2.41 2.11 16.07
N THR A 39 2.70 0.81 16.04
CA THR A 39 3.38 0.09 17.11
C THR A 39 4.79 -0.25 16.63
N HIS A 40 5.77 0.41 17.23
CA HIS A 40 7.18 0.19 16.91
C HIS A 40 7.71 -1.07 17.57
N ASN A 41 8.70 -1.69 16.91
CA ASN A 41 9.39 -2.91 17.39
C ASN A 41 8.43 -4.08 17.66
N TYR A 42 7.33 -4.13 16.90
CA TYR A 42 6.39 -5.24 16.91
C TYR A 42 7.06 -6.48 16.32
N VAL A 43 6.98 -7.61 17.03
CA VAL A 43 7.47 -8.91 16.56
C VAL A 43 6.29 -9.70 16.00
N ASP A 44 6.33 -10.01 14.72
CA ASP A 44 5.27 -10.77 14.07
C ASP A 44 5.42 -12.27 14.32
N LYS A 45 4.87 -12.71 15.46
CA LYS A 45 4.88 -14.11 15.90
C LYS A 45 4.05 -15.04 15.02
N SER A 46 3.21 -14.50 14.13
CA SER A 46 2.41 -15.31 13.22
C SER A 46 3.21 -15.83 12.02
N HIS A 47 4.33 -15.18 11.68
CA HIS A 47 5.15 -15.53 10.53
C HIS A 47 6.57 -15.89 10.97
N VAL A 48 6.83 -17.20 11.06
CA VAL A 48 8.16 -17.73 11.31
C VAL A 48 9.03 -17.47 10.09
N ILE A 49 10.13 -16.76 10.28
CA ILE A 49 11.07 -16.48 9.19
C ILE A 49 12.11 -17.60 9.08
N GLY A 50 12.46 -18.26 10.18
CA GLY A 50 13.35 -19.42 10.18
C GLY A 50 13.35 -20.09 11.54
N GLY A 51 14.08 -21.19 11.66
CA GLY A 51 14.25 -21.86 12.94
C GLY A 51 15.38 -22.88 12.88
N CYS A 52 15.83 -23.34 14.05
CA CYS A 52 16.61 -24.55 14.09
C CYS A 52 16.26 -25.43 15.30
N PRO A 53 16.10 -26.74 15.08
CA PRO A 53 15.80 -27.70 16.13
C PRO A 53 17.06 -28.10 16.89
N ALA A 54 16.94 -28.29 18.20
CA ALA A 54 17.99 -28.84 19.06
C ALA A 54 17.66 -30.28 19.44
N SER A 55 18.16 -31.24 18.66
CA SER A 55 17.69 -32.63 18.77
C SER A 55 18.19 -33.35 20.03
N ASN A 56 19.50 -33.30 20.31
CA ASN A 56 20.11 -34.22 21.29
C ASN A 56 20.86 -33.53 22.44
N ALA A 57 21.12 -32.23 22.32
CA ALA A 57 21.88 -31.48 23.31
C ALA A 57 21.46 -30.01 23.31
N LYS A 58 21.76 -29.32 24.42
CA LYS A 58 21.68 -27.87 24.50
C LYS A 58 22.65 -27.28 23.48
N GLN A 59 22.14 -26.50 22.53
CA GLN A 59 22.95 -25.91 21.46
C GLN A 59 22.59 -24.45 21.23
N THR A 60 23.58 -23.67 20.80
CA THR A 60 23.35 -22.31 20.33
C THR A 60 22.79 -22.37 18.92
N CYS A 61 21.54 -21.96 18.76
CA CYS A 61 20.92 -21.78 17.46
C CYS A 61 21.13 -20.36 16.99
N THR A 62 21.83 -20.18 15.88
CA THR A 62 21.96 -18.88 15.20
C THR A 62 21.10 -18.89 13.95
N VAL A 63 20.02 -18.12 13.96
CA VAL A 63 19.19 -17.92 12.77
C VAL A 63 19.67 -16.65 12.10
N SER A 64 20.52 -16.81 11.09
CA SER A 64 20.93 -15.74 10.19
C SER A 64 19.93 -15.63 9.05
N LYS A 65 19.31 -14.46 8.87
CA LYS A 65 18.43 -14.24 7.73
C LYS A 65 19.23 -13.68 6.57
N GLY A 66 19.32 -14.48 5.51
CA GLY A 66 19.65 -14.05 4.15
C GLY A 66 18.43 -14.04 3.22
N LYS A 67 17.20 -14.12 3.76
CA LYS A 67 15.96 -14.17 2.96
C LYS A 67 14.92 -13.16 3.43
N SER A 68 14.39 -12.44 2.46
CA SER A 68 13.25 -11.53 2.47
C SER A 68 12.27 -11.69 3.62
N MET A 69 11.99 -10.58 4.32
CA MET A 69 10.88 -10.45 5.26
C MET A 69 9.66 -9.91 4.52
N THR A 70 8.52 -10.56 4.67
CA THR A 70 7.30 -10.16 3.95
C THR A 70 6.62 -8.96 4.62
N ARG A 71 6.38 -7.91 3.83
CA ARG A 71 5.53 -6.78 4.20
C ARG A 71 4.08 -7.12 3.88
N THR A 72 3.22 -7.13 4.89
CA THR A 72 1.78 -7.34 4.72
C THR A 72 1.05 -6.00 4.78
N VAL A 73 0.08 -5.81 3.89
CA VAL A 73 -0.73 -4.58 3.79
C VAL A 73 -2.16 -4.99 3.57
N GLY A 74 -3.04 -4.70 4.53
CA GLY A 74 -4.48 -4.90 4.36
C GLY A 74 -5.05 -3.86 3.40
N VAL A 75 -5.66 -4.32 2.32
CA VAL A 75 -6.40 -3.46 1.39
C VAL A 75 -7.90 -3.71 1.54
N ALA A 76 -8.70 -2.67 1.37
CA ALA A 76 -10.15 -2.74 1.50
C ALA A 76 -10.82 -1.73 0.55
N LEU A 77 -12.09 -1.95 0.22
CA LEU A 77 -12.89 -1.13 -0.71
C LEU A 77 -12.28 -0.99 -2.12
N GLY A 78 -11.41 -1.91 -2.54
CA GLY A 78 -10.72 -1.83 -3.83
C GLY A 78 -9.55 -0.83 -3.87
N ALA A 79 -9.15 -0.26 -2.73
CA ALA A 79 -7.93 0.54 -2.63
C ALA A 79 -6.71 -0.30 -3.05
N SER A 80 -5.79 0.32 -3.80
CA SER A 80 -4.56 -0.37 -4.19
C SER A 80 -3.56 -0.41 -3.04
N ARG A 81 -2.67 -1.41 -3.05
CA ARG A 81 -1.56 -1.48 -2.09
C ARG A 81 -0.68 -0.22 -2.16
N SER A 82 -0.50 0.36 -3.34
CA SER A 82 0.23 1.61 -3.55
C SER A 82 -0.41 2.79 -2.83
N ASP A 83 -1.74 2.94 -2.88
CA ASP A 83 -2.43 4.06 -2.22
C ASP A 83 -2.23 3.99 -0.70
N VAL A 84 -2.36 2.79 -0.14
CA VAL A 84 -2.20 2.53 1.29
C VAL A 84 -0.75 2.70 1.71
N THR A 85 0.21 2.13 0.97
CA THR A 85 1.64 2.22 1.32
C THR A 85 2.19 3.63 1.18
N ALA A 86 1.74 4.39 0.16
CA ALA A 86 2.07 5.81 0.03
C ALA A 86 1.54 6.63 1.21
N SER A 87 0.28 6.40 1.61
CA SER A 87 -0.34 7.10 2.75
C SER A 87 0.28 6.73 4.10
N LEU A 88 0.82 5.52 4.21
CA LEU A 88 1.57 5.04 5.38
C LEU A 88 3.06 5.41 5.33
N GLU A 89 3.53 6.03 4.24
CA GLU A 89 4.94 6.41 4.03
C GLU A 89 5.90 5.21 4.13
N ILE A 90 5.45 4.04 3.65
CA ILE A 90 6.24 2.81 3.61
C ILE A 90 6.50 2.35 2.18
N SER A 91 7.57 1.59 1.99
CA SER A 91 7.88 1.02 0.67
C SER A 91 6.76 0.09 0.18
N ASN A 92 6.37 0.23 -1.09
CA ASN A 92 5.40 -0.65 -1.74
C ASN A 92 5.95 -2.06 -1.98
N SER A 93 7.26 -2.29 -1.81
CA SER A 93 7.86 -3.62 -1.95
C SER A 93 7.14 -4.64 -1.06
N THR A 94 6.97 -5.86 -1.55
CA THR A 94 6.42 -6.98 -0.78
C THR A 94 7.44 -7.54 0.21
N GLU A 95 8.72 -7.23 0.02
CA GLU A 95 9.81 -7.83 0.75
C GLU A 95 10.84 -6.81 1.20
N VAL A 96 11.47 -7.09 2.34
CA VAL A 96 12.63 -6.37 2.86
C VAL A 96 13.75 -7.36 3.09
N ASN A 97 14.89 -7.16 2.43
CA ASN A 97 16.09 -7.92 2.70
C ASN A 97 16.76 -7.39 3.97
N SER A 98 17.12 -8.32 4.84
CA SER A 98 17.83 -8.09 6.09
C SER A 98 19.03 -9.03 6.10
N SER A 99 20.14 -8.59 6.69
CA SER A 99 21.33 -9.40 6.95
C SER A 99 21.53 -9.69 8.44
N THR A 100 20.51 -9.45 9.28
CA THR A 100 20.63 -9.59 10.73
C THR A 100 20.42 -11.05 11.16
N SER A 101 21.19 -11.46 12.16
CA SER A 101 21.07 -12.76 12.83
C SER A 101 20.56 -12.59 14.25
N CYS A 102 19.84 -13.60 14.75
CA CYS A 102 19.60 -13.76 16.18
C CYS A 102 20.14 -15.11 16.64
N SER A 103 20.73 -15.13 17.84
CA SER A 103 21.27 -16.33 18.45
C SER A 103 20.64 -16.56 19.80
N ILE A 104 20.13 -17.77 20.03
CA ILE A 104 19.62 -18.21 21.33
C ILE A 104 20.15 -19.58 21.66
N VAL A 105 20.20 -19.90 22.95
CA VAL A 105 20.53 -21.24 23.40
C VAL A 105 19.24 -22.02 23.60
N VAL A 106 19.10 -23.13 22.89
CA VAL A 106 17.91 -23.98 22.86
C VAL A 106 18.20 -25.25 23.64
N ALA A 107 17.25 -25.70 24.46
CA ALA A 107 17.37 -26.94 25.21
C ALA A 107 17.26 -28.17 24.29
N ALA A 108 17.79 -29.30 24.71
CA ALA A 108 17.61 -30.56 23.99
C ALA A 108 16.11 -30.91 23.90
N GLY A 109 15.64 -31.25 22.71
CA GLY A 109 14.23 -31.52 22.41
C GLY A 109 13.40 -30.28 22.01
N HIS A 110 13.95 -29.07 22.08
CA HIS A 110 13.26 -27.82 21.74
C HIS A 110 13.65 -27.28 20.36
N SER A 111 12.93 -26.28 19.87
CA SER A 111 13.27 -25.59 18.62
C SER A 111 13.31 -24.09 18.78
N ALA A 112 14.37 -23.45 18.27
CA ALA A 112 14.36 -22.00 18.09
C ALA A 112 13.48 -21.64 16.90
N LYS A 113 12.62 -20.63 17.07
CA LYS A 113 11.93 -19.94 15.99
C LYS A 113 12.36 -18.48 15.94
N ALA A 114 12.66 -18.00 14.75
CA ALA A 114 12.94 -16.61 14.47
C ALA A 114 11.71 -15.96 13.85
N TYR A 115 11.47 -14.69 14.22
CA TYR A 115 10.37 -13.87 13.76
C TYR A 115 10.88 -12.52 13.28
N ALA A 116 10.21 -11.96 12.27
CA ALA A 116 10.52 -10.61 11.82
C ALA A 116 10.03 -9.60 12.86
N GLY A 117 10.89 -8.63 13.17
CA GLY A 117 10.50 -7.44 13.92
C GLY A 117 10.31 -6.26 12.98
N GLY A 118 9.42 -5.34 13.32
CA GLY A 118 9.14 -4.18 12.50
C GLY A 118 8.19 -3.19 13.14
N ASP A 119 7.56 -2.38 12.29
CA ASP A 119 6.48 -1.49 12.69
C ASP A 119 5.15 -2.10 12.25
N ARG A 120 4.18 -2.17 13.17
CA ARG A 120 2.81 -2.56 12.86
C ARG A 120 1.94 -1.32 12.81
N TYR A 121 1.32 -1.10 11.66
CA TYR A 121 0.36 -0.04 11.42
C TYR A 121 -1.04 -0.57 11.63
N ARG A 122 -1.88 0.25 12.24
CA ARG A 122 -3.33 0.05 12.38
C ARG A 122 -4.02 1.30 11.85
N TYR A 123 -4.97 1.13 10.94
CA TYR A 123 -5.60 2.24 10.23
C TYR A 123 -6.99 1.89 9.71
N HIS A 124 -7.72 2.90 9.25
CA HIS A 124 -8.91 2.78 8.42
C HIS A 124 -8.61 3.25 7.00
N VAL A 125 -9.26 2.63 6.01
CA VAL A 125 -9.32 3.17 4.65
C VAL A 125 -10.62 3.96 4.53
N ARG A 126 -10.54 5.20 4.06
CA ARG A 126 -11.68 6.07 3.80
C ARG A 126 -11.86 6.22 2.30
N ALA A 127 -13.02 5.83 1.79
CA ALA A 127 -13.41 6.14 0.42
C ALA A 127 -14.17 7.46 0.41
N ASN A 128 -13.69 8.42 -0.38
CA ASN A 128 -14.37 9.69 -0.65
C ASN A 128 -14.82 9.69 -2.10
N THR A 129 -16.13 9.73 -2.34
CA THR A 129 -16.69 9.85 -3.69
C THR A 129 -17.05 11.31 -3.96
N PHE A 130 -16.61 11.83 -5.10
CA PHE A 130 -16.83 13.19 -5.54
C PHE A 130 -17.63 13.19 -6.84
N SER A 131 -18.56 14.13 -6.96
CA SER A 131 -19.19 14.42 -8.25
C SER A 131 -18.20 15.15 -9.15
N SER A 132 -17.87 14.58 -10.31
CA SER A 132 -16.96 15.21 -11.28
C SER A 132 -17.51 16.53 -11.83
N ALA A 133 -18.83 16.72 -11.78
CA ALA A 133 -19.49 17.94 -12.24
C ALA A 133 -19.36 19.10 -11.24
N THR A 134 -19.25 18.81 -9.94
CA THR A 134 -19.29 19.86 -8.89
C THR A 134 -18.06 19.89 -7.98
N GLY A 135 -17.19 18.87 -8.05
CA GLY A 135 -16.06 18.69 -7.14
C GLY A 135 -16.45 18.41 -5.68
N LYS A 136 -17.74 18.31 -5.37
CA LYS A 136 -18.23 18.11 -4.00
C LYS A 136 -18.21 16.63 -3.64
N THR A 137 -17.80 16.33 -2.41
CA THR A 137 -17.94 14.99 -1.83
C THR A 137 -19.42 14.64 -1.72
N THR A 138 -19.84 13.59 -2.40
CA THR A 138 -21.22 13.08 -2.38
C THR A 138 -21.38 11.93 -1.39
N HIS A 139 -20.31 11.18 -1.12
CA HIS A 139 -20.35 10.03 -0.24
C HIS A 139 -19.01 9.81 0.47
N ARG A 140 -19.06 9.34 1.72
CA ARG A 140 -17.88 9.01 2.54
C ARG A 140 -18.13 7.74 3.34
N VAL A 141 -17.24 6.76 3.21
CA VAL A 141 -17.29 5.50 3.96
C VAL A 141 -15.94 5.20 4.55
N ASN A 142 -15.90 4.79 5.82
CA ASN A 142 -14.71 4.22 6.45
C ASN A 142 -14.83 2.69 6.50
N THR A 143 -13.72 1.99 6.32
CA THR A 143 -13.66 0.54 6.51
C THR A 143 -13.63 0.16 7.99
N SER A 144 -13.69 -1.13 8.29
CA SER A 144 -13.19 -1.66 9.56
C SER A 144 -11.67 -1.47 9.68
N TRP A 145 -11.14 -1.70 10.89
CA TRP A 145 -9.70 -1.66 11.15
C TRP A 145 -8.93 -2.60 10.23
N SER A 146 -7.93 -2.03 9.56
CA SER A 146 -6.94 -2.74 8.75
C SER A 146 -5.57 -2.65 9.40
N TYR A 147 -4.70 -3.59 9.04
CA TYR A 147 -3.34 -3.65 9.56
C TYR A 147 -2.34 -3.79 8.43
N ALA A 148 -1.16 -3.19 8.64
CA ALA A 148 0.01 -3.44 7.81
C ALA A 148 1.21 -3.73 8.70
N PHE A 149 2.04 -4.69 8.32
CA PHE A 149 3.30 -4.97 9.00
C PHE A 149 4.45 -4.61 8.07
N ASN A 150 5.32 -3.71 8.55
CA ASN A 150 6.50 -3.24 7.87
C ASN A 150 7.75 -3.79 8.58
N PRO A 151 8.35 -4.89 8.11
CA PRO A 151 9.56 -5.43 8.72
C PRO A 151 10.73 -4.45 8.65
N LYS A 152 11.52 -4.38 9.71
CA LYS A 152 12.78 -3.63 9.74
C LYS A 152 13.93 -4.55 9.36
N ALA A 153 14.82 -4.05 8.51
CA ALA A 153 15.99 -4.80 8.05
C ALA A 153 16.95 -5.20 9.20
N ASN A 154 16.81 -4.66 10.40
CA ASN A 154 17.77 -4.83 11.49
C ASN A 154 17.15 -5.50 12.72
N LEU A 155 15.89 -5.95 12.63
CA LEU A 155 15.14 -6.42 13.79
C LEU A 155 14.63 -7.85 13.56
N VAL A 156 15.30 -8.80 14.20
CA VAL A 156 14.91 -10.20 14.24
C VAL A 156 14.83 -10.63 15.70
N SER A 157 13.80 -11.40 16.04
CA SER A 157 13.61 -11.93 17.39
C SER A 157 13.58 -13.45 17.38
N CYS A 158 14.44 -14.09 18.16
CA CYS A 158 14.51 -15.53 18.35
C CYS A 158 13.81 -15.92 19.66
N TRP A 159 13.02 -16.99 19.63
CA TRP A 159 12.30 -17.54 20.79
C TRP A 159 12.47 -19.06 20.82
N ASP A 160 12.57 -19.61 22.03
CA ASP A 160 12.42 -21.06 22.27
C ASP A 160 10.95 -21.42 22.15
N ALA A 161 10.64 -22.45 21.36
CA ALA A 161 9.29 -22.84 20.97
C ALA A 161 9.05 -24.33 21.11
#